data_AF-A0A318DXA5-F1
#
_entry.id   AF-A0A318DXA5-F1
#
_cell.length_a   1.000
_cell.length_b   1.000
_cell.length_c   1.000
_cell.angle_alpha   90.00
_cell.angle_beta   90.00
_cell.angle_gamma   90.00
#
_symmetry.space_group_name_H-M   'P 1'
#
loop_
_entity.id
_entity.type
_entity.pdbx_description
1 polymer ?
#
loop_
_entity_poly.entity_id
_entity_poly.type
_entity_poly.pdbx_seq_one_letter_code
_entity_poly.pdbx_strand_id
1 'polypeptide(L)'
;MTAYLYRMPSGIPGMVSREENKTIETVPFDSAAPFSAFGLFGKIVNGKLQPIGAGDVATAIYCLLVKPFPANSSQEGVGTAVPPTSGPANALRRGYATVQLNAGTAALSGTVYVRVANASAGKPIGGIEAASDTTNTIQVANCTFMGAADASGNVEIAYNI
;
A
#
# COMPACT_ATOMS: atom_id res chain seq x y z
N MET A 1 9.79 -16.04 -21.26
CA MET A 1 10.28 -16.22 -19.88
C MET A 1 11.41 -15.22 -19.67
N THR A 2 11.18 -14.18 -18.87
CA THR A 2 12.16 -13.12 -18.64
C THR A 2 13.16 -13.59 -17.59
N ALA A 3 14.44 -13.73 -17.95
CA ALA A 3 15.49 -14.06 -17.01
C ALA A 3 15.82 -12.84 -16.15
N TYR A 4 15.80 -12.98 -14.83
CA TYR A 4 16.18 -11.91 -13.91
C TYR A 4 17.70 -11.92 -13.72
N LEU A 5 18.41 -11.00 -14.37
CA LEU A 5 19.88 -10.94 -14.36
C LEU A 5 20.49 -10.38 -13.07
N TYR A 6 19.74 -9.56 -12.31
CA TYR A 6 20.34 -8.70 -11.29
C TYR A 6 19.74 -8.85 -9.87
N ARG A 7 18.49 -9.31 -9.73
CA ARG A 7 17.85 -9.65 -8.44
C ARG A 7 16.47 -10.29 -8.67
N MET A 8 15.98 -11.04 -7.67
CA MET A 8 14.60 -11.52 -7.65
C MET A 8 13.61 -10.35 -7.46
N PRO A 9 12.38 -10.44 -8.01
CA PRO A 9 11.32 -9.46 -7.76
C PRO A 9 11.00 -9.33 -6.27
N SER A 10 10.68 -8.12 -5.81
CA SER A 10 10.34 -7.83 -4.40
C SER A 10 8.93 -8.29 -4.00
N GLY A 11 8.17 -8.89 -4.93
CA GLY A 11 6.80 -9.35 -4.72
C GLY A 11 5.76 -8.57 -5.53
N ILE A 12 4.50 -8.67 -5.13
CA ILE A 12 3.36 -8.02 -5.79
C ILE A 12 2.80 -6.95 -4.85
N PRO A 13 2.53 -5.71 -5.33
CA PRO A 13 1.91 -4.68 -4.51
C PRO A 13 0.63 -5.14 -3.80
N GLY A 14 0.57 -4.90 -2.49
CA GLY A 14 -0.55 -5.29 -1.63
C GLY A 14 -0.50 -6.72 -1.09
N MET A 15 0.54 -7.50 -1.40
CA MET A 15 0.77 -8.80 -0.75
C MET A 15 1.55 -8.64 0.55
N VAL A 16 1.19 -9.44 1.55
CA VAL A 16 1.98 -9.58 2.78
C VAL A 16 3.19 -10.45 2.47
N SER A 17 4.40 -9.95 2.75
CA SER A 17 5.65 -10.64 2.43
C SER A 17 6.11 -11.59 3.54
N ARG A 18 5.71 -11.33 4.81
CA ARG A 18 6.02 -12.17 5.97
C ARG A 18 4.75 -12.55 6.71
N GLU A 19 4.28 -13.75 6.42
CA GLU A 19 2.95 -14.22 6.83
C GLU A 19 2.79 -14.49 8.32
N GLU A 20 3.88 -14.81 9.00
CA GLU A 20 3.94 -15.11 10.44
C GLU A 20 3.79 -13.86 11.32
N ASN A 21 4.20 -12.69 10.81
CA ASN A 21 4.24 -11.44 11.56
C ASN A 21 3.24 -10.42 10.99
N LYS A 22 1.96 -10.78 10.97
CA LYS A 22 0.88 -9.92 10.45
C LYS A 22 -0.29 -9.79 11.41
N THR A 23 -0.87 -8.60 11.47
CA THR A 23 -2.17 -8.32 12.08
C THR A 23 -3.05 -7.69 11.02
N ILE A 24 -4.06 -8.44 10.57
CA ILE A 24 -5.03 -8.00 9.57
C ILE A 24 -6.40 -8.01 10.21
N GLU A 25 -7.12 -6.91 10.05
CA GLU A 25 -8.50 -6.77 10.48
C GLU A 25 -9.42 -6.74 9.26
N THR A 26 -10.65 -7.21 9.45
CA THR A 26 -11.70 -7.11 8.43
C THR A 26 -12.49 -5.82 8.65
N VAL A 27 -12.56 -4.98 7.62
CA VAL A 27 -13.32 -3.74 7.63
C VAL A 27 -14.15 -3.65 6.35
N PRO A 28 -15.41 -3.20 6.35
CA PRO A 28 -16.17 -3.04 5.11
C PRO A 28 -15.58 -1.93 4.23
N PHE A 29 -15.51 -2.17 2.92
CA PHE A 29 -15.21 -1.12 1.93
C PHE A 29 -16.31 -0.04 1.90
N ASP A 30 -15.92 1.18 1.56
CA ASP A 30 -16.86 2.22 1.17
C ASP A 30 -17.00 2.30 -0.35
N SER A 31 -18.18 1.97 -0.86
CA SER A 31 -18.51 2.07 -2.28
C SER A 31 -18.50 3.50 -2.82
N ALA A 32 -18.60 4.51 -1.95
CA ALA A 32 -18.51 5.91 -2.36
C ALA A 32 -17.07 6.39 -2.57
N ALA A 33 -16.08 5.68 -2.04
CA ALA A 33 -14.66 6.04 -2.13
C ALA A 33 -13.82 4.78 -2.37
N PRO A 34 -13.85 4.21 -3.59
CA PRO A 34 -13.13 2.98 -3.89
C PRO A 34 -11.61 3.20 -3.99
N PHE A 35 -10.85 2.17 -3.66
CA PHE A 35 -9.40 2.15 -3.85
C PHE A 35 -9.04 1.86 -5.30
N SER A 36 -8.02 2.54 -5.82
CA SER A 36 -7.55 2.32 -7.19
C SER A 36 -6.64 1.09 -7.35
N ALA A 37 -6.03 0.63 -6.26
CA ALA A 37 -5.12 -0.52 -6.24
C ALA A 37 -5.00 -1.10 -4.81
N PHE A 38 -4.46 -2.32 -4.69
CA PHE A 38 -3.99 -2.84 -3.41
C PHE A 38 -2.62 -2.23 -3.03
N GLY A 39 -2.25 -2.33 -1.75
CA GLY A 39 -1.02 -1.75 -1.23
C GLY A 39 -1.11 -0.23 -1.07
N LEU A 40 -2.30 0.31 -0.85
CA LEU A 40 -2.54 1.74 -0.59
C LEU A 40 -2.96 1.95 0.87
N PHE A 41 -2.59 3.08 1.46
CA PHE A 41 -3.02 3.41 2.82
C PHE A 41 -4.47 3.94 2.84
N GLY A 42 -5.20 3.55 3.87
CA GLY A 42 -6.59 3.91 4.09
C GLY A 42 -6.87 4.44 5.49
N LYS A 43 -8.05 5.04 5.63
CA LYS A 43 -8.62 5.58 6.87
C LYS A 43 -10.03 5.01 7.11
N ILE A 44 -10.53 5.15 8.33
CA ILE A 44 -11.91 4.80 8.66
C ILE A 44 -12.78 6.04 8.66
N VAL A 45 -13.88 5.98 7.89
CA VAL A 45 -14.93 6.99 7.89
C VAL A 45 -16.26 6.26 8.04
N ASN A 46 -17.04 6.63 9.06
CA ASN A 46 -18.33 6.00 9.36
C ASN A 46 -18.26 4.47 9.43
N GLY A 47 -17.18 3.92 10.00
CA GLY A 47 -16.97 2.47 10.15
C GLY A 47 -16.58 1.74 8.85
N LYS A 48 -16.33 2.47 7.76
CA LYS A 48 -15.91 1.90 6.47
C LYS A 48 -14.51 2.35 6.09
N LEU A 49 -13.81 1.50 5.36
CA LEU A 49 -12.47 1.77 4.85
C LEU A 49 -12.55 2.62 3.58
N GLN A 50 -11.89 3.78 3.61
CA GLN A 50 -11.69 4.68 2.48
C GLN A 50 -10.19 4.91 2.26
N PRO A 51 -9.74 5.24 1.04
CA PRO A 51 -8.41 5.77 0.82
C PRO A 51 -8.14 6.99 1.71
N ILE A 52 -6.89 7.16 2.13
CA ILE A 52 -6.41 8.47 2.61
C ILE A 52 -6.70 9.52 1.54
N GLY A 53 -6.90 10.79 1.89
CA GLY A 53 -7.25 11.84 0.94
C GLY A 53 -6.87 13.24 1.42
N ALA A 54 -7.28 14.25 0.65
CA ALA A 54 -6.84 15.62 0.86
C ALA A 54 -7.29 16.14 2.24
N GLY A 55 -6.37 16.79 2.95
CA GLY A 55 -6.60 17.31 4.30
C GLY A 55 -6.41 16.30 5.44
N ASP A 56 -6.19 15.02 5.13
CA ASP A 56 -5.85 14.05 6.17
C ASP A 56 -4.44 14.24 6.70
N VAL A 57 -4.26 13.91 7.98
CA VAL A 57 -2.98 13.94 8.68
C VAL A 57 -2.52 12.52 9.03
N ALA A 58 -1.25 12.36 9.44
CA ALA A 58 -0.64 11.04 9.71
C ALA A 58 -1.47 10.17 10.68
N THR A 59 -2.16 10.78 11.64
CA THR A 59 -2.99 10.05 12.62
C THR A 59 -4.31 9.51 12.05
N ALA A 60 -4.72 9.95 10.86
CA ALA A 60 -5.89 9.40 10.16
C ALA A 60 -5.61 8.04 9.51
N ILE A 61 -4.34 7.68 9.32
CA ILE A 61 -3.95 6.42 8.71
C ILE A 61 -4.37 5.27 9.62
N TYR A 62 -5.26 4.43 9.09
CA TYR A 62 -5.73 3.24 9.77
C TYR A 62 -4.86 2.04 9.37
N CYS A 63 -4.81 1.72 8.08
CA CYS A 63 -4.16 0.49 7.61
C CYS A 63 -3.52 0.64 6.24
N LEU A 64 -2.70 -0.34 5.89
CA LEU A 64 -2.40 -0.65 4.49
C LEU A 64 -3.46 -1.64 3.97
N LEU A 65 -4.10 -1.33 2.85
CA LEU A 65 -5.01 -2.25 2.19
C LEU A 65 -4.21 -3.39 1.55
N VAL A 66 -4.46 -4.63 2.00
CA VAL A 66 -3.79 -5.81 1.46
C VAL A 66 -4.77 -6.71 0.72
N LYS A 67 -4.22 -7.53 -0.18
CA LYS A 67 -5.01 -8.46 -0.97
C LYS A 67 -5.53 -9.60 -0.06
N PRO A 68 -6.79 -10.04 -0.22
CA PRO A 68 -7.29 -11.17 0.54
C PRO A 68 -6.60 -12.47 0.12
N PHE A 69 -6.24 -13.29 1.09
CA PHE A 69 -5.78 -14.66 0.87
C PHE A 69 -6.48 -15.60 1.87
N PRO A 70 -7.06 -16.74 1.42
CA PRO A 70 -7.25 -17.14 0.02
C PRO A 70 -8.34 -16.31 -0.69
N ALA A 71 -8.22 -16.14 -2.01
CA ALA A 71 -9.26 -15.51 -2.85
C ALA A 71 -10.02 -16.58 -3.64
N ASN A 72 -11.36 -16.52 -3.62
CA ASN A 72 -12.20 -17.64 -4.05
C ASN A 72 -12.43 -17.71 -5.57
N SER A 73 -12.23 -16.63 -6.33
CA SER A 73 -12.58 -16.60 -7.77
C SER A 73 -12.06 -15.41 -8.60
N SER A 74 -11.01 -14.69 -8.17
CA SER A 74 -10.53 -13.51 -8.91
C SER A 74 -9.39 -13.87 -9.88
N GLN A 75 -9.58 -13.64 -11.17
CA GLN A 75 -8.56 -13.79 -12.21
C GLN A 75 -7.88 -12.42 -12.43
N GLU A 76 -6.93 -12.08 -11.57
CA GLU A 76 -6.27 -10.77 -11.60
C GLU A 76 -4.88 -10.87 -12.23
N GLY A 77 -4.56 -9.91 -13.11
CA GLY A 77 -3.19 -9.73 -13.59
C GLY A 77 -2.22 -9.44 -12.43
N VAL A 78 -0.98 -9.91 -12.56
CA VAL A 78 0.07 -9.70 -11.55
C VAL A 78 0.33 -8.19 -11.41
N GLY A 79 0.09 -7.65 -10.22
CA GLY A 79 0.33 -6.23 -9.91
C GLY A 79 -0.71 -5.25 -10.46
N THR A 80 -1.76 -5.72 -11.14
CA THR A 80 -2.80 -4.86 -11.73
C THR A 80 -4.17 -5.08 -11.10
N ALA A 81 -4.23 -5.83 -10.00
CA ALA A 81 -5.49 -6.14 -9.33
C ALA A 81 -6.15 -4.89 -8.74
N VAL A 82 -7.43 -4.68 -9.04
CA VAL A 82 -8.22 -3.59 -8.48
C VAL A 82 -9.07 -4.12 -7.33
N PRO A 83 -9.04 -3.50 -6.13
CA PRO A 83 -9.91 -3.90 -5.03
C PRO A 83 -11.40 -3.80 -5.38
N PRO A 84 -12.24 -4.69 -4.83
CA PRO A 84 -13.69 -4.55 -4.98
C PRO A 84 -14.17 -3.26 -4.31
N THR A 85 -15.28 -2.71 -4.80
CA THR A 85 -15.85 -1.46 -4.27
C THR A 85 -16.73 -1.69 -3.04
N SER A 86 -17.08 -2.93 -2.72
CA SER A 86 -17.92 -3.29 -1.58
C SER A 86 -17.51 -4.64 -0.99
N GLY A 87 -18.05 -4.96 0.18
CA GLY A 87 -17.72 -6.18 0.90
C GLY A 87 -16.53 -6.03 1.86
N PRO A 88 -15.97 -7.13 2.37
CA PRO A 88 -14.88 -7.10 3.34
C PRO A 88 -13.55 -6.70 2.70
N ALA A 89 -12.87 -5.77 3.33
CA ALA A 89 -11.49 -5.37 3.04
C ALA A 89 -10.55 -5.96 4.09
N ASN A 90 -9.33 -6.31 3.67
CA ASN A 90 -8.27 -6.74 4.56
C ASN A 90 -7.39 -5.53 4.91
N ALA A 91 -7.57 -5.02 6.13
CA ALA A 91 -6.85 -3.88 6.68
C ALA A 91 -5.62 -4.37 7.46
N LEU A 92 -4.42 -4.30 6.86
CA LEU A 92 -3.19 -4.62 7.58
C LEU A 92 -2.87 -3.51 8.60
N ARG A 93 -2.95 -3.85 9.88
CA ARG A 93 -2.61 -2.98 11.01
C ARG A 93 -1.13 -2.99 11.35
N ARG A 94 -0.49 -4.13 11.14
CA ARG A 94 0.92 -4.37 11.43
C ARG A 94 1.44 -5.49 10.54
N GLY A 95 2.64 -5.35 10.00
CA GLY A 95 3.30 -6.41 9.25
C GLY A 95 4.28 -5.90 8.21
N TYR A 96 4.70 -6.83 7.35
CA TYR A 96 5.52 -6.56 6.19
C TYR A 96 4.71 -6.76 4.92
N ALA A 97 4.77 -5.81 4.01
CA ALA A 97 4.03 -5.89 2.75
C ALA A 97 4.85 -5.31 1.60
N THR A 98 4.66 -5.88 0.41
CA THR A 98 5.19 -5.31 -0.82
C THR A 98 4.27 -4.19 -1.30
N VAL A 99 4.84 -3.06 -1.69
CA VAL A 99 4.13 -1.89 -2.23
C VAL A 99 4.82 -1.39 -3.49
N GLN A 100 4.08 -0.65 -4.31
CA GLN A 100 4.66 0.07 -5.44
C GLN A 100 5.28 1.38 -4.93
N LEU A 101 6.55 1.61 -5.25
CA LEU A 101 7.18 2.90 -5.04
C LEU A 101 6.78 3.86 -6.17
N ASN A 102 6.06 4.92 -5.82
CA ASN A 102 5.50 5.89 -6.76
C ASN A 102 6.42 7.10 -6.99
N ALA A 103 7.34 7.39 -6.05
CA ALA A 103 8.31 8.47 -6.19
C ALA A 103 9.51 8.29 -5.26
N GLY A 104 10.64 8.90 -5.64
CA GLY A 104 11.87 8.90 -4.85
C GLY A 104 12.65 7.59 -4.96
N THR A 105 13.65 7.43 -4.08
CA THR A 105 14.51 6.25 -4.04
C THR A 105 14.42 5.62 -2.65
N ALA A 106 13.80 4.45 -2.55
CA ALA A 106 13.72 3.70 -1.30
C ALA A 106 15.09 3.16 -0.89
N ALA A 107 15.36 3.16 0.41
CA ALA A 107 16.55 2.60 1.03
C ALA A 107 16.18 1.93 2.35
N LEU A 108 17.03 1.03 2.86
CA LEU A 108 16.80 0.38 4.15
C LEU A 108 16.60 1.43 5.26
N SER A 109 15.56 1.24 6.08
CA SER A 109 15.14 2.16 7.14
C SER A 109 14.72 3.55 6.65
N GLY A 110 14.54 3.74 5.34
CA GLY A 110 14.06 4.99 4.76
C GLY A 110 12.63 5.30 5.17
N THR A 111 12.33 6.59 5.34
CA THR A 111 11.01 7.09 5.71
C THR A 111 9.98 6.85 4.60
N VAL A 112 8.79 6.38 4.99
CA VAL A 112 7.67 6.15 4.08
C VAL A 112 6.71 7.33 4.12
N TYR A 113 6.37 7.86 2.95
CA TYR A 113 5.34 8.87 2.77
C TYR A 113 4.15 8.29 1.99
N VAL A 114 2.97 8.83 2.23
CA VAL A 114 1.76 8.52 1.47
C VAL A 114 1.21 9.77 0.79
N ARG A 115 0.79 9.63 -0.47
CA ARG A 115 0.13 10.71 -1.21
C ARG A 115 -1.31 10.90 -0.73
N VAL A 116 -1.64 12.13 -0.34
CA VAL A 116 -2.97 12.53 0.15
C VAL A 116 -3.74 13.39 -0.85
N ALA A 117 -3.04 14.08 -1.76
CA ALA A 117 -3.66 15.01 -2.69
C ALA A 117 -2.95 15.01 -4.06
N ASN A 118 -3.57 15.67 -5.03
CA ASN A 118 -3.02 15.90 -6.38
C ASN A 118 -2.47 14.62 -7.02
N ALA A 119 -3.34 13.63 -7.21
CA ALA A 119 -2.96 12.38 -7.86
C ALA A 119 -2.55 12.63 -9.32
N SER A 120 -1.57 11.86 -9.77
CA SER A 120 -1.08 11.88 -11.15
C SER A 120 -0.84 10.47 -11.66
N ALA A 121 -0.52 10.33 -12.95
CA ALA A 121 -0.09 9.04 -13.50
C ALA A 121 1.08 8.48 -12.67
N GLY A 122 0.94 7.23 -12.22
CA GLY A 122 1.93 6.57 -11.37
C GLY A 122 1.99 7.03 -9.92
N LYS A 123 1.19 8.02 -9.49
CA LYS A 123 1.08 8.51 -8.10
C LYS A 123 -0.38 8.58 -7.65
N PRO A 124 -1.03 7.42 -7.41
CA PRO A 124 -2.41 7.40 -6.94
C PRO A 124 -2.51 7.97 -5.51
N ILE A 125 -3.71 8.41 -5.15
CA ILE A 125 -4.03 8.70 -3.75
C ILE A 125 -3.86 7.43 -2.90
N GLY A 126 -3.24 7.55 -1.73
CA GLY A 126 -2.85 6.43 -0.89
C GLY A 126 -1.57 5.72 -1.33
N GLY A 127 -0.94 6.16 -2.43
CA GLY A 127 0.31 5.62 -2.97
C GLY A 127 1.53 5.95 -2.12
N ILE A 128 2.59 5.14 -2.25
CA ILE A 128 3.78 5.16 -1.40
C ILE A 128 4.91 5.91 -2.08
N GLU A 129 5.52 6.85 -1.37
CA GLU A 129 6.64 7.67 -1.84
C GLU A 129 7.81 7.60 -0.85
N ALA A 130 9.04 7.59 -1.37
CA ALA A 130 10.28 7.67 -0.58
C ALA A 130 10.82 9.09 -0.43
N ALA A 131 10.05 10.09 -0.85
CA ALA A 131 10.36 11.50 -0.70
C ALA A 131 9.09 12.28 -0.38
N SER A 132 9.21 13.34 0.42
CA SER A 132 8.10 14.24 0.70
C SER A 132 7.88 15.17 -0.48
N ASP A 133 6.62 15.31 -0.90
CA ASP A 133 6.13 16.38 -1.77
C ASP A 133 5.71 17.62 -0.96
N THR A 134 5.98 17.64 0.35
CA THR A 134 5.64 18.69 1.34
C THR A 134 4.15 18.97 1.52
N THR A 135 3.44 19.29 0.44
CA THR A 135 2.03 19.68 0.40
C THR A 135 1.11 18.49 0.13
N ASN A 136 1.53 17.54 -0.72
CA ASN A 136 0.66 16.47 -1.20
C ASN A 136 0.93 15.10 -0.56
N THR A 137 1.88 15.04 0.38
CA THR A 137 2.26 13.80 1.04
C THR A 137 2.35 14.00 2.55
N ILE A 138 1.95 12.99 3.29
CA ILE A 138 2.17 12.91 4.74
C ILE A 138 3.10 11.75 5.06
N GLN A 139 3.90 11.89 6.11
CA GLN A 139 4.70 10.79 6.61
C GLN A 139 3.81 9.73 7.25
N VAL A 140 4.07 8.46 6.96
CA VAL A 140 3.44 7.34 7.66
C VAL A 140 4.28 7.04 8.91
N ALA A 141 3.67 7.21 10.08
CA ALA A 141 4.34 6.90 11.34
C ALA A 141 4.65 5.39 11.45
N ASN A 142 5.78 5.05 12.09
CA ASN A 142 6.22 3.66 12.31
C ASN A 142 6.23 2.81 11.04
N CYS A 143 6.63 3.41 9.91
CA CYS A 143 6.71 2.75 8.63
C CYS A 143 8.06 3.03 7.96
N THR A 144 8.77 1.97 7.59
CA THR A 144 10.10 2.06 6.96
C THR A 144 10.24 1.13 5.78
N PHE A 145 11.02 1.54 4.78
CA PHE A 145 11.42 0.64 3.70
C PHE A 145 12.45 -0.40 4.16
N MET A 146 12.35 -1.61 3.60
CA MET A 146 13.27 -2.72 3.90
C MET A 146 14.41 -2.85 2.88
N GLY A 147 14.54 -1.91 1.95
CA GLY A 147 15.61 -1.89 0.96
C GLY A 147 15.27 -1.05 -0.27
N ALA A 148 16.07 -1.24 -1.33
CA ALA A 148 15.83 -0.59 -2.62
C ALA A 148 14.72 -1.31 -3.39
N ALA A 149 13.92 -0.54 -4.13
CA ALA A 149 12.93 -1.06 -5.06
C ALA A 149 13.56 -1.94 -6.15
N ASP A 150 12.79 -2.89 -6.67
CA ASP A 150 13.21 -3.69 -7.82
C ASP A 150 13.04 -2.94 -9.16
N ALA A 151 13.35 -3.61 -10.27
CA ALA A 151 13.23 -3.03 -11.61
C ALA A 151 11.80 -2.64 -12.02
N SER A 152 10.79 -3.20 -11.35
CA SER A 152 9.38 -2.84 -11.52
C SER A 152 8.91 -1.78 -10.52
N GLY A 153 9.81 -1.30 -9.65
CA GLY A 153 9.50 -0.31 -8.63
C GLY A 153 8.82 -0.90 -7.39
N ASN A 154 8.83 -2.22 -7.19
CA ASN A 154 8.26 -2.85 -6.01
C ASN A 154 9.26 -2.89 -4.87
N VAL A 155 8.78 -2.62 -3.65
CA VAL A 155 9.61 -2.59 -2.44
C VAL A 155 8.84 -3.11 -1.23
N GLU A 156 9.52 -3.77 -0.31
CA GLU A 156 8.95 -4.18 0.98
C GLU A 156 8.97 -3.01 1.97
N ILE A 157 7.86 -2.81 2.68
CA ILE A 157 7.76 -1.92 3.85
C ILE A 157 7.50 -2.73 5.12
N ALA A 158 8.02 -2.24 6.24
CA ALA A 158 7.65 -2.67 7.58
C ALA A 158 6.72 -1.63 8.20
N TYR A 159 5.50 -2.03 8.56
CA TYR A 159 4.47 -1.15 9.11
C TYR A 159 4.11 -1.58 10.54
N ASN A 160 4.25 -0.66 11.50
CA ASN A 160 3.96 -0.85 12.93
C ASN A 160 4.65 -2.07 13.57
N ILE A 161 5.85 -2.43 13.08
CA ILE A 161 6.62 -3.57 13.60
C ILE A 161 7.40 -3.21 14.85
#